data_AF-A0A6B3HZ11-F1
#
_entry.id   AF-A0A6B3HZ11-F1
#
_cell.length_a   1.000
_cell.length_b   1.000
_cell.length_c   1.000
_cell.angle_alpha   90.00
_cell.angle_beta   90.00
_cell.angle_gamma   90.00
#
_symmetry.space_group_name_H-M   'P 1'
#
loop_
_entity.id
_entity.type
_entity.pdbx_description
1 polymer ?
#
loop_
_entity_poly.entity_id
_entity_poly.type
_entity_poly.pdbx_seq_one_letter_code
_entity_poly.pdbx_strand_id
1 'polypeptide(L)' 'MADRKPITSWLTDMDGVLIHEGTPIPGADAFIKRLRDSGLPFLVLTNNSIYTARDLHARLSRMGLDVPVENIW' A
#
# COMPACT_ATOMS: atom_id res chain seq x y z
N MET A 1 -9.63 -7.50 -28.19
CA MET A 1 -9.23 -7.20 -26.80
C MET A 1 -10.51 -6.81 -26.07
N ALA A 2 -10.81 -7.41 -24.92
CA ALA A 2 -11.99 -7.02 -24.15
C ALA A 2 -11.84 -5.57 -23.70
N ASP A 3 -12.88 -4.76 -23.88
CA ASP A 3 -12.88 -3.37 -23.41
C ASP A 3 -12.82 -3.37 -21.88
N ARG A 4 -11.76 -2.79 -21.32
CA ARG A 4 -11.51 -2.82 -19.87
C ARG A 4 -12.37 -1.74 -19.24
N LYS A 5 -13.23 -2.13 -18.30
CA LYS A 5 -13.96 -1.18 -17.47
C LYS A 5 -12.97 -0.27 -16.72
N PRO A 6 -13.32 0.99 -16.45
CA PRO A 6 -12.51 1.87 -15.63
C PRO A 6 -12.20 1.25 -14.26
N ILE A 7 -10.96 1.40 -13.79
CA ILE A 7 -10.56 0.99 -12.44
C ILE A 7 -11.18 1.98 -11.46
N THR A 8 -11.92 1.48 -10.48
CA THR A 8 -12.58 2.31 -9.45
C THR A 8 -11.90 2.25 -8.09
N SER A 9 -11.04 1.25 -7.86
CA SER A 9 -10.33 1.05 -6.60
C SER A 9 -9.13 0.12 -6.76
N TRP A 10 -8.19 0.17 -5.80
CA TRP A 10 -7.01 -0.68 -5.77
C TRP A 10 -6.94 -1.50 -4.49
N LEU A 11 -6.50 -2.75 -4.60
CA LEU A 11 -6.03 -3.53 -3.47
C LEU A 11 -4.60 -3.94 -3.79
N THR A 12 -3.70 -3.80 -2.83
CA THR A 12 -2.29 -4.16 -2.99
C THR A 12 -1.83 -4.92 -1.76
N ASP A 13 -0.99 -5.92 -1.96
CA ASP A 13 -0.34 -6.63 -0.87
C ASP A 13 0.82 -5.80 -0.30
N MET A 14 1.35 -6.19 0.85
CA MET A 14 2.45 -5.51 1.53
C MET A 14 3.78 -6.25 1.37
N ASP A 15 3.88 -7.46 1.91
CA ASP A 15 5.13 -8.23 1.96
C ASP A 15 5.40 -8.89 0.60
N GLY A 16 6.57 -8.64 0.02
CA GLY A 16 6.92 -9.05 -1.34
C GLY A 16 6.40 -8.13 -2.46
N VAL A 17 5.62 -7.10 -2.13
CA VAL A 17 5.05 -6.14 -3.10
C VAL A 17 5.47 -4.70 -2.83
N LEU A 18 5.30 -4.23 -1.59
CA LEU A 18 5.77 -2.90 -1.16
C LEU A 18 7.10 -3.00 -0.41
N ILE A 19 7.29 -4.08 0.35
CA ILE A 19 8.46 -4.31 1.19
C ILE A 19 9.01 -5.71 0.91
N HIS A 20 10.33 -5.83 0.81
CA HIS A 20 11.03 -7.10 0.85
C HIS A 20 12.04 -7.11 2.00
N GLU A 21 11.89 -8.05 2.94
CA GLU A 21 12.78 -8.20 4.10
C GLU A 21 13.03 -6.90 4.89
N GLY A 22 11.97 -6.10 5.07
CA GLY A 22 12.04 -4.82 5.79
C GLY A 22 12.61 -3.65 4.97
N THR A 23 12.90 -3.85 3.69
CA THR A 23 13.35 -2.81 2.76
C THR A 23 12.27 -2.51 1.72
N PRO A 24 11.89 -1.24 1.48
CA PRO A 24 10.97 -0.90 0.41
C PRO A 24 11.47 -1.38 -0.95
N ILE A 25 10.56 -1.94 -1.75
CA ILE A 25 10.83 -2.27 -3.14
C ILE A 25 11.00 -0.96 -3.94
N PRO A 26 11.95 -0.86 -4.88
CA PRO A 26 12.13 0.34 -5.69
C PRO A 26 10.83 0.78 -6.37
N GLY A 27 10.42 2.03 -6.12
CA GLY A 27 9.20 2.63 -6.67
C GLY A 27 7.93 2.39 -5.83
N ALA A 28 8.00 1.68 -4.71
CA ALA A 28 6.86 1.52 -3.80
C ALA A 28 6.36 2.87 -3.26
N ASP A 29 7.27 3.79 -2.96
CA ASP A 29 6.98 5.16 -2.55
C ASP A 29 6.21 5.93 -3.63
N ALA A 30 6.70 5.89 -4.87
CA ALA A 30 6.07 6.53 -6.02
C ALA A 30 4.69 5.92 -6.32
N PHE A 31 4.56 4.60 -6.15
CA PHE A 31 3.30 3.88 -6.30
C PHE A 31 2.27 4.32 -5.27
N ILE A 32 2.61 4.29 -3.97
CA ILE A 32 1.72 4.74 -2.90
C ILE A 32 1.35 6.21 -3.08
N LYS A 33 2.31 7.07 -3.42
CA LYS A 33 2.05 8.48 -3.74
C LYS A 33 1.02 8.61 -4.86
N ARG A 34 1.16 7.83 -5.94
CA ARG A 34 0.25 7.87 -7.08
C ARG A 34 -1.14 7.35 -6.74
N LEU A 35 -1.26 6.32 -5.89
CA LEU A 35 -2.56 5.87 -5.38
C LEU A 35 -3.26 6.99 -4.62
N ARG A 36 -2.56 7.66 -3.71
CA ARG A 36 -3.09 8.80 -2.95
C ARG A 36 -3.48 9.97 -3.84
N ASP A 37 -2.58 10.39 -4.74
CA ASP A 37 -2.82 11.51 -5.67
C ASP A 37 -3.99 11.23 -6.63
N SER A 38 -4.28 9.96 -6.92
CA SER A 38 -5.39 9.59 -7.82
C SER A 38 -6.77 9.84 -7.23
N GLY A 39 -6.88 9.92 -5.90
CA GLY A 39 -8.16 10.00 -5.19
C GLY A 39 -9.02 8.73 -5.29
N LEU A 40 -8.55 7.67 -5.98
CA LEU A 40 -9.24 6.40 -6.00
C LEU A 40 -9.06 5.68 -4.65
N PRO A 41 -10.11 5.06 -4.10
CA PRO A 41 -9.99 4.22 -2.92
C PRO A 41 -8.92 3.15 -3.11
N PHE A 42 -8.06 2.96 -2.11
CA PHE A 42 -7.13 1.85 -2.09
C PHE A 42 -6.99 1.22 -0.70
N LEU A 43 -6.54 -0.03 -0.65
CA LEU A 43 -6.21 -0.72 0.58
C LEU A 43 -4.89 -1.48 0.40
N VAL A 44 -3.99 -1.32 1.37
CA VAL A 44 -2.88 -2.24 1.60
C VAL A 44 -3.43 -3.37 2.45
N LEU A 45 -3.65 -4.53 1.83
CA LEU A 45 -4.20 -5.72 2.46
C LEU A 45 -3.06 -6.68 2.78
N THR A 46 -2.88 -7.04 4.05
CA THR A 46 -1.83 -7.95 4.49
C THR A 46 -2.37 -9.06 5.38
N ASN A 47 -1.71 -10.20 5.39
CA ASN A 47 -1.94 -11.27 6.36
C ASN A 47 -1.09 -11.12 7.63
N ASN A 48 -0.36 -10.00 7.80
CA ASN A 48 0.45 -9.75 8.98
C ASN A 48 -0.44 -9.58 10.23
N SER A 49 -0.45 -10.59 11.09
CA SER A 49 -1.24 -10.63 12.32
C SER A 49 -0.47 -10.18 13.57
N ILE A 50 0.78 -9.74 13.42
CA ILE A 50 1.66 -9.35 14.53
C ILE A 50 1.41 -7.88 14.92
N TYR A 51 1.13 -7.04 13.92
CA TYR A 51 1.07 -5.59 14.09
C TYR A 51 -0.34 -5.05 13.89
N THR A 52 -0.70 -4.01 14.65
CA THR A 52 -1.93 -3.27 14.38
C THR A 52 -1.75 -2.36 13.14
N ALA A 53 -2.85 -1.88 12.55
CA ALA A 53 -2.79 -0.92 11.44
C ALA A 53 -1.99 0.35 11.79
N ARG A 54 -2.06 0.83 13.05
CA ARG A 54 -1.27 1.99 13.51
C ARG A 54 0.22 1.66 13.60
N ASP A 55 0.57 0.45 14.04
CA ASP A 55 1.96 0.00 14.08
C ASP A 55 2.53 -0.12 12.66
N LEU A 56 1.77 -0.69 11.72
CA LEU A 56 2.15 -0.79 10.32
C LEU A 56 2.31 0.59 9.68
N HIS A 57 1.37 1.51 9.89
CA HIS A 57 1.49 2.90 9.45
C HIS A 57 2.81 3.53 9.93
N ALA A 58 3.13 3.41 11.22
CA ALA A 58 4.36 3.97 11.78
C ALA A 58 5.62 3.32 11.19
N ARG A 59 5.62 2.00 10.97
CA ARG A 59 6.75 1.27 10.36
C ARG A 59 6.94 1.67 8.90
N LEU A 60 5.86 1.67 8.11
CA LEU A 60 5.86 2.09 6.71
C LEU A 60 6.36 3.53 6.57
N SER A 61 5.89 4.44 7.43
CA SER A 61 6.30 5.85 7.43
C SER A 61 7.80 6.00 7.69
N ARG A 62 8.37 5.23 8.63
CA ARG A 62 9.83 5.21 8.87
C ARG A 62 10.64 4.70 7.69
N MET A 63 10.01 3.91 6.81
CA MET A 63 10.60 3.41 5.56
C MET A 63 10.35 4.34 4.36
N GLY A 64 9.69 5.49 4.56
CA GLY A 64 9.36 6.44 3.49
C GLY A 64 8.07 6.10 2.72
N LEU A 65 7.27 5.15 3.20
CA LEU A 65 5.97 4.78 2.62
C LEU A 65 4.84 5.41 3.43
N ASP A 66 4.27 6.49 2.90
CA ASP A 66 3.17 7.24 3.54
C ASP A 66 1.81 6.59 3.20
N VAL A 67 1.42 5.59 3.98
CA VAL A 67 0.13 4.88 3.88
C VAL A 67 -0.75 5.25 5.09
N PRO A 68 -1.91 5.89 4.91
CA PRO A 68 -2.80 6.22 6.03
C PRO A 68 -3.33 4.97 6.75
N VAL A 69 -3.63 5.09 8.04
CA VAL A 69 -4.06 3.96 8.89
C VAL A 69 -5.35 3.33 8.36
N GLU A 70 -6.28 4.14 7.87
CA GLU A 70 -7.54 3.72 7.28
C GLU A 70 -7.39 2.94 5.97
N ASN A 71 -6.20 2.99 5.36
CA ASN A 71 -5.87 2.26 4.14
C ASN A 71 -5.06 0.98 4.42
N ILE A 72 -4.96 0.51 5.67
CA ILE A 72 -4.25 -0.72 6.04
C ILE A 72 -5.24 -1.71 6.66
N TRP A 73 -5.24 -2.95 6.15
CA TRP A 73 -6.04 -4.06 6.68
C TRP A 73 -5.23 -5.33 6.81
#